data_AF-A0A838D7F4-F1
#
_entry.id   AF-A0A838D7F4-F1
#
_cell.length_a   1.000
_cell.length_b   1.000
_cell.length_c   1.000
_cell.angle_alpha   90.00
_cell.angle_beta   90.00
_cell.angle_gamma   90.00
#
_symmetry.space_group_name_H-M   'P 1'
#
loop_
_entity.id
_entity.type
_entity.pdbx_description
1 polymer ?
#
loop_
_entity_poly.entity_id
_entity_poly.type
_entity_poly.pdbx_seq_one_letter_code
_entity_poly.pdbx_strand_id
1 'polypeptide(L)'
;MRYPNEYEKKGYEKEDCIIRPQVKIVNCPIKTSLGVLGKKWTMLIIRDIGFLKIKRFNRILESIPGLTPRVLSMRLKELEKEGIIKCKEVRKDQVIILWSLTEKGEDILPILLLLTAFGSKWYSEIVFEDKKPRRLDEVFSQPETRQRILEYNKRYRFK
;
A
#
# COMPACT_ATOMS: atom_id res chain seq x y z
N MET A 1 -45.04 -40.12 16.06
CA MET A 1 -43.57 -40.28 16.08
C MET A 1 -42.96 -39.24 15.16
N ARG A 2 -42.48 -38.12 15.73
CA ARG A 2 -41.58 -37.20 15.02
C ARG A 2 -40.19 -37.79 15.15
N TYR A 3 -39.52 -38.06 14.03
CA TYR A 3 -38.09 -38.32 14.04
C TYR A 3 -37.37 -37.08 14.59
N PRO A 4 -36.42 -37.23 15.54
CA PRO A 4 -35.58 -36.13 15.97
C PRO A 4 -34.78 -35.63 14.77
N ASN A 5 -34.79 -34.33 14.54
CA ASN A 5 -33.95 -33.72 13.54
C ASN A 5 -32.48 -33.83 13.99
N GLU A 6 -31.59 -34.24 13.10
CA GLU A 6 -30.14 -34.43 13.37
C GLU A 6 -29.38 -33.13 13.69
N TYR A 7 -30.08 -32.06 14.05
CA TYR A 7 -29.54 -30.74 14.35
C TYR A 7 -29.34 -30.48 15.86
N GLU A 8 -29.70 -31.40 16.75
CA GLU A 8 -29.49 -31.23 18.21
C GLU A 8 -28.16 -31.80 18.74
N LYS A 9 -27.15 -32.02 17.90
CA LYS A 9 -25.84 -32.54 18.36
C LYS A 9 -24.64 -31.89 17.66
N LYS A 10 -24.17 -30.77 18.23
CA LYS A 10 -22.79 -30.21 18.28
C LYS A 10 -22.92 -28.71 18.60
N GLY A 11 -22.58 -28.23 19.79
CA GLY A 11 -21.19 -28.01 20.20
C GLY A 11 -20.69 -26.66 19.64
N TYR A 12 -20.98 -25.56 20.37
CA TYR A 12 -20.45 -24.20 20.20
C TYR A 12 -19.91 -23.82 18.80
N GLU A 13 -20.79 -23.30 17.94
CA GLU A 13 -20.37 -22.54 16.77
C GLU A 13 -19.62 -21.29 17.25
N LYS A 14 -18.38 -21.11 16.81
CA LYS A 14 -17.61 -19.87 16.99
C LYS A 14 -18.42 -18.73 16.37
N GLU A 15 -19.07 -17.94 17.21
CA GLU A 15 -19.68 -16.68 16.79
C GLU A 15 -18.63 -15.81 16.08
N ASP A 16 -18.99 -15.25 14.92
CA ASP A 16 -18.19 -14.30 14.17
C ASP A 16 -17.76 -13.14 15.07
N CYS A 17 -16.48 -13.08 15.45
CA CYS A 17 -15.95 -11.96 16.22
C CYS A 17 -16.10 -10.66 15.43
N ILE A 18 -17.09 -9.84 15.80
CA ILE A 18 -17.26 -8.50 15.22
C ILE A 18 -16.14 -7.59 15.75
N ILE A 19 -15.26 -7.12 14.86
CA ILE A 19 -14.21 -6.16 15.20
C ILE A 19 -14.87 -4.78 15.37
N ARG A 20 -15.08 -4.35 16.62
CA ARG A 20 -15.64 -3.04 16.96
C ARG A 20 -14.59 -2.11 17.59
N PRO A 21 -14.48 -0.85 17.14
CA PRO A 21 -13.62 0.13 17.80
C PRO A 21 -14.14 0.43 19.21
N GLN A 22 -13.25 0.56 20.18
CA GLN A 22 -13.58 0.95 21.56
C GLN A 22 -13.61 2.48 21.76
N VAL A 23 -13.38 3.23 20.68
CA VAL A 23 -13.36 4.69 20.65
C VAL A 23 -14.34 5.22 19.61
N LYS A 24 -14.91 6.41 19.84
CA LYS A 24 -15.83 7.04 18.91
C LYS A 24 -15.08 7.49 17.64
N ILE A 25 -15.42 6.87 16.52
CA ILE A 25 -14.93 7.28 15.20
C ILE A 25 -15.96 8.22 14.57
N VAL A 26 -15.60 9.49 14.38
CA VAL A 26 -16.49 10.49 13.76
C VAL A 26 -16.58 10.29 12.25
N ASN A 27 -15.45 10.00 11.58
CA ASN A 27 -15.37 9.72 10.15
C ASN A 27 -14.65 8.40 9.91
N CYS A 28 -15.16 7.55 9.00
CA CYS A 28 -14.54 6.27 8.68
C CYS A 28 -13.08 6.45 8.21
N PRO A 29 -12.07 5.89 8.92
CA PRO A 29 -10.67 6.12 8.61
C PRO A 29 -10.28 5.55 7.23
N ILE A 30 -10.90 4.45 6.82
CA ILE A 30 -10.69 3.85 5.49
C ILE A 30 -11.17 4.81 4.40
N LYS A 31 -12.41 5.30 4.50
CA LYS A 31 -12.98 6.24 3.53
C LYS A 31 -12.13 7.52 3.44
N THR A 32 -11.73 8.07 4.58
CA THR A 32 -10.88 9.27 4.65
C THR A 32 -9.55 9.04 3.95
N SER A 33 -8.88 7.92 4.24
CA SER A 33 -7.58 7.57 3.63
C SER A 33 -7.70 7.34 2.13
N LEU A 34 -8.76 6.67 1.68
CA LEU A 34 -9.02 6.41 0.26
C LEU A 34 -9.37 7.69 -0.52
N GLY A 35 -9.80 8.77 0.14
CA GLY A 35 -9.99 10.06 -0.50
C GLY A 35 -8.73 10.61 -1.18
N VAL A 36 -7.55 10.23 -0.69
CA VAL A 36 -6.25 10.55 -1.30
C VAL A 36 -5.65 9.32 -1.97
N LEU A 37 -5.52 8.22 -1.23
CA LEU A 37 -4.80 7.02 -1.68
C LEU A 37 -5.54 6.25 -2.78
N GLY A 38 -6.87 6.28 -2.76
CA GLY A 38 -7.71 5.59 -3.73
C GLY A 38 -7.77 6.26 -5.10
N LYS A 39 -7.21 7.47 -5.25
CA LYS A 39 -7.13 8.14 -6.55
C LYS A 39 -6.21 7.35 -7.49
N LYS A 40 -6.62 7.23 -8.75
CA LYS A 40 -5.85 6.52 -9.78
C LYS A 40 -4.40 7.04 -9.82
N TRP A 41 -3.46 6.09 -9.86
CA TRP A 41 -2.00 6.27 -9.89
C TRP A 41 -1.32 6.65 -8.58
N THR A 42 -2.05 7.14 -7.57
CA THR A 42 -1.44 7.63 -6.32
C THR A 42 -0.59 6.56 -5.62
N MET A 43 -1.12 5.35 -5.44
CA MET A 43 -0.37 4.26 -4.80
C MET A 43 0.85 3.82 -5.61
N LEU A 44 0.79 3.88 -6.95
CA LEU A 44 1.92 3.52 -7.81
C LEU A 44 3.03 4.59 -7.75
N ILE A 45 2.67 5.86 -7.68
CA ILE A 45 3.64 6.96 -7.49
C ILE A 45 4.36 6.78 -6.13
N ILE A 46 3.62 6.48 -5.06
CA ILE A 46 4.20 6.26 -3.73
C ILE A 46 5.10 5.00 -3.74
N ARG A 47 4.66 3.92 -4.40
CA ARG A 47 5.47 2.70 -4.61
C ARG A 47 6.81 3.02 -5.26
N ASP A 48 6.81 3.84 -6.31
CA ASP A 48 8.02 4.16 -7.06
C ASP A 48 8.99 5.00 -6.25
N ILE A 49 8.50 6.02 -5.53
CA ILE A 49 9.33 6.86 -4.65
C ILE A 49 9.86 6.05 -3.46
N GLY A 50 9.00 5.21 -2.87
CA GLY A 50 9.27 4.46 -1.65
C GLY A 50 10.13 3.21 -1.85
N PHE A 51 9.72 2.30 -2.72
CA PHE A 51 10.39 1.02 -2.94
C PHE A 51 11.46 1.08 -4.02
N LEU A 52 11.12 1.65 -5.18
CA LEU A 52 12.07 1.73 -6.30
C LEU A 52 13.05 2.90 -6.16
N LYS A 53 12.84 3.76 -5.15
CA LYS A 53 13.64 4.97 -4.88
C LYS A 53 13.76 5.88 -6.11
N ILE A 54 12.74 5.91 -6.96
CA ILE A 54 12.65 6.77 -8.12
C ILE A 54 12.20 8.16 -7.68
N LYS A 55 13.09 9.15 -7.78
CA LYS A 55 12.87 10.50 -7.24
C LYS A 55 12.61 11.57 -8.29
N ARG A 56 12.90 11.30 -9.57
CA ARG A 56 12.80 12.27 -10.67
C ARG A 56 11.49 12.12 -11.41
N PHE A 57 10.87 13.24 -11.78
CA PHE A 57 9.58 13.27 -12.48
C PHE A 57 9.54 12.35 -13.71
N ASN A 58 10.47 12.49 -14.65
CA ASN A 58 10.50 11.69 -15.89
C ASN A 58 10.63 10.20 -15.61
N ARG A 59 11.39 9.82 -14.57
CA ARG A 59 11.57 8.41 -14.22
C ARG A 59 10.30 7.80 -13.59
N ILE A 60 9.55 8.58 -12.80
CA ILE A 60 8.24 8.14 -12.30
C ILE A 60 7.27 7.97 -13.47
N LEU A 61 7.28 8.91 -14.42
CA LEU A 61 6.43 8.84 -15.61
C LEU A 61 6.73 7.59 -16.46
N GLU A 62 8.01 7.32 -16.72
CA GLU A 62 8.47 6.13 -17.48
C GLU A 62 8.08 4.81 -16.81
N SER A 63 8.05 4.78 -15.47
CA SER A 63 7.79 3.58 -14.67
C SER A 63 6.29 3.18 -14.60
N ILE A 64 5.38 4.09 -14.97
CA ILE A 64 3.92 3.86 -14.85
C ILE A 64 3.25 3.99 -16.22
N PRO A 65 3.06 2.88 -16.95
CA PRO A 65 2.38 2.89 -18.25
C PRO A 65 0.97 3.50 -18.18
N GLY A 66 0.67 4.40 -19.11
CA GLY A 66 -0.62 5.10 -19.18
C GLY A 66 -0.78 6.31 -18.25
N LEU A 67 0.21 6.60 -17.40
CA LEU A 67 0.26 7.86 -16.65
C LEU A 67 0.70 8.99 -17.57
N THR A 68 -0.05 10.09 -17.61
CA THR A 68 0.31 11.27 -18.41
C THR A 68 1.08 12.30 -17.57
N PRO A 69 1.95 13.14 -18.18
CA PRO A 69 2.67 14.19 -17.45
C PRO A 69 1.75 15.13 -16.66
N ARG A 70 0.61 15.51 -17.26
CA ARG A 70 -0.40 16.37 -16.62
C ARG A 70 -0.96 15.72 -15.35
N VAL A 71 -1.31 14.44 -15.41
CA VAL A 71 -1.87 13.72 -14.26
C VAL A 71 -0.81 13.49 -13.20
N LEU A 72 0.43 13.15 -13.59
CA LEU A 72 1.54 13.01 -12.63
C LEU A 72 1.79 14.33 -11.88
N SER A 73 1.89 15.46 -12.60
CA SER A 73 2.07 16.78 -11.99
C SER A 73 0.95 17.12 -11.00
N MET A 74 -0.31 16.87 -11.38
CA MET A 74 -1.46 17.06 -10.49
C MET A 74 -1.36 16.17 -9.24
N ARG A 75 -1.03 14.89 -9.37
CA ARG A 75 -0.93 13.96 -8.25
C ARG A 75 0.22 14.29 -7.31
N LEU A 76 1.39 14.69 -7.84
CA LEU A 76 2.52 15.12 -7.02
C LEU A 76 2.16 16.37 -6.19
N LYS A 77 1.50 17.36 -6.80
CA LYS A 77 1.02 18.56 -6.07
C LYS A 77 0.01 18.21 -4.98
N GLU A 78 -0.93 17.31 -5.24
CA GLU A 78 -1.87 16.85 -4.22
C GLU A 78 -1.17 16.11 -3.08
N LEU A 79 -0.26 15.20 -3.40
CA LEU A 79 0.52 14.46 -2.41
C LEU A 79 1.41 15.36 -1.55
N GLU A 80 1.97 16.42 -2.14
CA GLU A 80 2.75 17.43 -1.43
C GLU A 80 1.86 18.27 -0.51
N LYS A 81 0.69 18.71 -1.00
CA LYS A 81 -0.32 19.43 -0.20
C LYS A 81 -0.80 18.60 1.00
N GLU A 82 -0.97 17.30 0.81
CA GLU A 82 -1.35 16.35 1.87
C GLU A 82 -0.18 16.01 2.82
N GLY A 83 1.02 16.52 2.56
CA GLY A 83 2.22 16.26 3.35
C GLY A 83 2.68 14.81 3.28
N ILE A 84 2.36 14.08 2.21
CA ILE A 84 2.77 12.68 1.98
C ILE A 84 4.14 12.63 1.29
N ILE A 85 4.41 13.59 0.41
CA ILE A 85 5.71 13.76 -0.24
C ILE A 85 6.25 15.17 0.00
N LYS A 86 7.55 15.34 -0.25
CA LYS A 86 8.22 16.64 -0.29
C LYS A 86 9.09 16.75 -1.53
N CYS A 87 9.09 17.95 -2.12
CA CYS A 87 10.02 18.35 -3.18
C CYS A 87 11.32 18.91 -2.57
N LYS A 88 12.47 18.47 -3.07
CA LYS A 88 13.77 19.07 -2.77
C LYS A 88 14.42 19.56 -4.06
N GLU A 89 14.72 20.86 -4.10
CA GLU A 89 15.63 21.43 -5.10
C GLU A 89 17.08 21.12 -4.71
N VAL A 90 17.83 20.54 -5.65
CA VAL A 90 19.28 20.33 -5.51
C VAL A 90 19.98 21.22 -6.52
N ARG A 91 20.84 22.11 -6.04
CA ARG A 91 21.69 22.97 -6.86
C ARG A 91 23.14 22.53 -6.68
N LYS A 92 23.70 21.87 -7.70
CA LYS A 92 25.15 21.74 -7.87
C LYS A 92 25.57 22.57 -9.08
N ASP A 93 25.05 22.23 -10.26
CA ASP A 93 25.31 22.96 -11.52
C ASP A 93 24.05 23.22 -12.35
N GLN A 94 22.93 22.55 -12.02
CA GLN A 94 21.59 22.75 -12.57
C GLN A 94 20.55 22.54 -11.47
N VAL A 95 19.37 23.16 -11.59
CA VAL A 95 18.25 22.94 -10.65
C VAL A 95 17.62 21.59 -10.94
N ILE A 96 17.81 20.63 -10.01
CA ILE A 96 17.19 19.30 -10.09
C ILE A 96 16.09 19.19 -9.03
N ILE A 97 14.90 18.80 -9.47
CA ILE A 97 13.75 18.54 -8.59
C ILE A 97 13.72 17.04 -8.23
N LEU A 98 13.76 16.75 -6.92
CA LEU A 98 13.67 15.40 -6.38
C LEU A 98 12.50 15.26 -5.42
N TRP A 99 11.70 14.21 -5.61
CA TRP A 99 10.60 13.83 -4.73
C TRP A 99 11.06 12.80 -3.70
N SER A 100 10.57 12.93 -2.48
CA SER A 100 10.79 11.94 -1.40
C SER A 100 9.56 11.84 -0.51
N LEU A 101 9.37 10.69 0.14
CA LEU A 101 8.29 10.53 1.11
C LEU A 101 8.60 11.34 2.38
N THR A 102 7.55 11.85 3.01
CA THR A 102 7.59 12.34 4.40
C THR A 102 7.40 11.16 5.35
N GLU A 103 7.43 11.40 6.66
CA GLU A 103 7.01 10.40 7.65
C GLU A 103 5.61 9.83 7.37
N LYS A 104 4.62 10.70 7.14
CA LYS A 104 3.26 10.30 6.75
C LYS A 104 3.24 9.46 5.47
N GLY A 105 4.14 9.72 4.53
CA GLY A 105 4.26 8.93 3.30
C GLY A 105 4.92 7.57 3.49
N GLU A 106 5.93 7.48 4.35
CA GLU A 106 6.59 6.21 4.69
C GLU A 106 5.61 5.26 5.40
N ASP A 107 4.66 5.79 6.19
CA ASP A 107 3.58 5.01 6.81
C ASP A 107 2.59 4.38 5.79
N ILE A 108 2.70 4.69 4.51
CA ILE A 108 1.87 4.05 3.46
C ILE A 108 2.53 2.77 2.95
N LEU A 109 3.85 2.62 3.14
CA LEU A 109 4.60 1.49 2.60
C LEU A 109 4.17 0.12 3.13
N PRO A 110 3.87 -0.07 4.44
CA PRO A 110 3.31 -1.32 4.93
C PRO A 110 1.98 -1.68 4.26
N ILE A 111 1.13 -0.69 3.97
CA ILE A 111 -0.14 -0.91 3.26
C ILE A 111 0.13 -1.41 1.84
N LEU A 112 1.09 -0.83 1.13
CA LEU A 112 1.48 -1.29 -0.21
C LEU A 112 2.04 -2.72 -0.20
N LEU A 113 2.76 -3.12 0.84
CA LEU A 113 3.22 -4.50 1.01
C LEU A 113 2.05 -5.46 1.23
N LEU A 114 1.08 -5.11 2.07
CA LEU A 114 -0.12 -5.92 2.28
C LEU A 114 -0.95 -6.04 0.99
N LEU A 115 -1.07 -4.97 0.21
CA LEU A 115 -1.71 -4.99 -1.10
C LEU A 115 -0.95 -5.89 -2.09
N THR A 116 0.39 -5.87 -2.04
CA THR A 116 1.22 -6.75 -2.85
C THR A 116 1.00 -8.21 -2.46
N ALA A 117 0.98 -8.53 -1.15
CA ALA A 117 0.68 -9.88 -0.66
C ALA A 117 -0.69 -10.38 -1.15
N PHE A 118 -1.70 -9.52 -1.05
CA PHE A 118 -3.04 -9.82 -1.51
C PHE A 118 -3.06 -10.12 -3.01
N GLY A 119 -2.46 -9.24 -3.83
CA GLY A 119 -2.42 -9.40 -5.28
C GLY A 119 -1.62 -10.62 -5.72
N SER A 120 -0.48 -10.88 -5.09
CA SER A 120 0.34 -12.07 -5.35
C SER A 120 -0.37 -13.37 -4.99
N LYS A 121 -1.35 -13.35 -4.08
CA LYS A 121 -2.13 -14.53 -3.71
C LYS A 121 -3.35 -14.75 -4.60
N TRP A 122 -4.10 -13.69 -4.89
CA TRP A 122 -5.44 -13.79 -5.48
C TRP A 122 -5.51 -13.45 -6.97
N TYR A 123 -4.51 -12.76 -7.50
CA TYR A 123 -4.42 -12.37 -8.91
C TYR A 123 -3.14 -12.89 -9.55
N SER A 124 -2.66 -14.06 -9.11
CA SER A 124 -1.38 -14.61 -9.57
C SER A 124 -1.36 -14.88 -11.07
N GLU A 125 -2.51 -15.20 -11.66
CA GLU A 125 -2.73 -15.40 -13.09
C GLU A 125 -2.50 -14.15 -13.94
N ILE A 126 -2.61 -12.97 -13.33
CA ILE A 126 -2.32 -11.66 -13.95
C ILE A 126 -0.92 -11.17 -13.57
N VAL A 127 -0.50 -11.43 -12.32
CA VAL A 127 0.70 -10.84 -11.73
C VAL A 127 1.99 -11.60 -12.10
N PHE A 128 1.95 -12.93 -12.25
CA PHE A 128 3.13 -13.76 -12.47
C PHE A 128 3.07 -14.56 -13.78
N GLU A 129 4.21 -14.70 -14.45
CA GLU A 129 4.33 -15.46 -15.71
C GLU A 129 3.93 -16.92 -15.55
N ASP A 130 4.29 -17.54 -14.42
CA ASP A 130 3.96 -18.93 -14.09
C ASP A 130 2.54 -19.11 -13.52
N LYS A 131 1.81 -18.00 -13.32
CA LYS A 131 0.44 -17.93 -12.79
C LYS A 131 0.26 -18.50 -11.39
N LYS A 132 1.34 -18.71 -10.63
CA LYS A 132 1.29 -19.35 -9.30
C LYS A 132 1.22 -18.33 -8.16
N PRO A 133 0.38 -18.57 -7.13
CA PRO A 133 0.33 -17.68 -5.97
C PRO A 133 1.63 -17.72 -5.19
N ARG A 134 2.04 -16.56 -4.66
CA ARG A 134 3.29 -16.40 -3.90
C ARG A 134 3.09 -15.56 -2.65
N ARG A 135 3.83 -15.88 -1.61
CA ARG A 135 3.96 -15.07 -0.40
C ARG A 135 4.95 -13.93 -0.61
N LEU A 136 4.87 -12.90 0.23
CA LEU A 136 5.80 -11.77 0.16
C LEU A 136 7.27 -12.18 0.28
N ASP A 137 7.59 -13.17 1.12
CA ASP A 137 8.97 -13.65 1.30
C ASP A 137 9.51 -14.41 0.09
N GLU A 138 8.62 -14.93 -0.77
CA GLU A 138 8.96 -15.56 -2.04
C GLU A 138 9.10 -14.53 -3.16
N VAL A 139 8.25 -13.49 -3.15
CA VAL A 139 8.31 -12.36 -4.09
C VAL A 139 9.56 -11.50 -3.85
N PHE A 140 9.87 -11.24 -2.58
CA PHE A 140 11.02 -10.44 -2.15
C PHE A 140 12.03 -11.35 -1.43
N SER A 141 12.69 -12.22 -2.19
CA SER A 141 13.60 -13.25 -1.65
C SER A 141 14.94 -12.69 -1.14
N GLN A 142 15.37 -11.54 -1.62
CA GLN A 142 16.64 -10.92 -1.23
C GLN A 142 16.66 -10.52 0.26
N PRO A 143 17.70 -10.89 1.04
CA PRO A 143 17.79 -10.60 2.47
C PRO A 143 17.62 -9.13 2.84
N GLU A 144 18.20 -8.22 2.06
CA GLU A 144 18.14 -6.77 2.28
C GLU A 144 16.71 -6.25 2.12
N THR A 145 15.95 -6.82 1.18
CA THR A 145 14.55 -6.47 0.97
C THR A 145 13.68 -7.01 2.09
N ARG A 146 13.95 -8.24 2.57
CA ARG A 146 13.27 -8.81 3.75
C ARG A 146 13.49 -7.94 4.99
N GLN A 147 14.72 -7.48 5.21
CA GLN A 147 15.03 -6.60 6.34
C GLN A 147 14.25 -5.28 6.26
N ARG A 148 14.21 -4.62 5.10
CA ARG A 148 13.41 -3.41 4.90
C ARG A 148 11.91 -3.64 5.11
N ILE A 149 11.37 -4.77 4.63
CA ILE A 149 9.96 -5.14 4.87
C ILE A 149 9.68 -5.25 6.37
N LEU A 150 10.58 -5.88 7.13
CA LEU A 150 10.46 -5.98 8.58
C LEU A 150 10.53 -4.62 9.27
N GLU A 151 11.40 -3.71 8.80
CA GLU A 151 11.49 -2.33 9.30
C GLU A 151 10.17 -1.57 9.10
N TYR A 152 9.57 -1.67 7.91
CA TYR A 152 8.27 -1.05 7.63
C TYR A 152 7.17 -1.59 8.55
N ASN A 153 7.12 -2.90 8.78
CA ASN A 153 6.12 -3.52 9.66
C ASN A 153 6.30 -3.17 11.15
N LYS A 154 7.53 -2.96 11.61
CA LYS A 154 7.80 -2.52 12.99
C LYS A 154 7.27 -1.12 13.25
N ARG A 155 7.32 -0.23 12.25
CA ARG A 155 6.84 1.16 12.34
C ARG A 155 5.33 1.26 12.61
N TYR A 156 4.54 0.26 12.19
CA TYR A 156 3.07 0.24 12.36
C TYR A 156 2.57 -0.25 13.72
N ARG A 157 3.48 -0.64 14.63
CA ARG A 157 3.09 -0.85 16.03
C ARG A 157 3.07 0.52 16.69
N PHE A 158 1.88 1.14 16.69
CA PHE A 158 1.61 2.44 17.33
C PHE A 158 2.35 2.57 18.68
N LYS A 159 3.05 3.69 18.88
CA LYS A 159 3.53 4.14 20.20
C LYS A 159 2.36 4.62 21.03
#